data_AF-A0A076N0K3-F1
#
_entry.id   AF-A0A076N0K3-F1
#
_cell.length_a   1.000
_cell.length_b   1.000
_cell.length_c   1.000
_cell.angle_alpha   90.00
_cell.angle_beta   90.00
_cell.angle_gamma   90.00
#
_symmetry.space_group_name_H-M   'P 1'
#
loop_
_entity.id
_entity.type
_entity.pdbx_description
1 polymer ?
#
loop_
_entity_poly.entity_id
_entity_poly.type
_entity_poly.pdbx_seq_one_letter_code
_entity_poly.pdbx_strand_id
1 'polypeptide(L)' 'MPEEDWIGRTLRIGTTRIRVDRRDRRCVVVNVDPRTGRRAPAVLRRIGREHDTCLGAYGATVEPGTVGAGDGVVVLA' A
#
# COMPACT_ATOMS: atom_id res chain seq x y z
N MET A 1 9.62 -4.51 -2.53
CA MET A 1 8.25 -5.05 -2.75
C MET A 1 7.78 -4.57 -4.13
N PRO A 2 7.00 -5.33 -4.91
CA PRO A 2 6.60 -4.94 -6.27
C PRO A 2 5.94 -3.55 -6.34
N GLU A 3 5.23 -3.15 -5.28
CA GLU A 3 4.58 -1.84 -5.19
C GLU A 3 5.56 -0.66 -5.04
N GLU A 4 6.80 -0.91 -4.61
CA GLU A 4 7.84 0.13 -4.54
C GLU A 4 8.32 0.54 -5.94
N ASP A 5 8.29 -0.38 -6.91
CA ASP A 5 8.64 -0.09 -8.31
C ASP A 5 7.57 0.76 -9.02
N TRP A 6 6.38 0.86 -8.41
CA TRP A 6 5.28 1.67 -8.89
C TRP A 6 5.33 3.11 -8.37
N ILE A 7 6.18 3.43 -7.38
CA ILE A 7 6.32 4.81 -6.91
C ILE A 7 6.69 5.70 -8.10
N GLY A 8 5.91 6.76 -8.29
CA GLY A 8 6.12 7.64 -9.43
C GLY A 8 5.58 7.06 -10.76
N ARG A 9 4.67 6.09 -10.71
CA ARG A 9 3.96 5.56 -11.89
C ARG A 9 2.45 5.64 -11.69
N THR A 10 1.72 5.55 -12.80
CA THR A 10 0.25 5.51 -12.79
C THR A 10 -0.19 4.08 -13.08
N LEU A 11 -1.08 3.56 -12.24
CA LEU A 11 -1.69 2.25 -12.40
C LEU A 11 -3.09 2.41 -13.00
N ARG A 12 -3.46 1.47 -13.87
CA ARG A 12 -4.84 1.24 -14.27
C ARG A 12 -5.34 -0.04 -13.61
N ILE A 13 -6.46 0.07 -12.90
CA ILE A 13 -7.16 -1.06 -12.26
C ILE A 13 -8.64 -0.87 -12.54
N GLY A 14 -9.28 -1.84 -13.18
CA GLY A 14 -10.64 -1.68 -13.71
C GLY A 14 -10.71 -0.49 -14.67
N THR A 15 -11.61 0.45 -14.38
CA THR A 15 -11.73 1.73 -15.11
C THR A 15 -11.06 2.92 -14.42
N THR A 16 -10.46 2.71 -13.24
CA THR A 16 -9.81 3.77 -12.46
C THR A 16 -8.34 3.92 -12.85
N ARG A 17 -7.82 5.16 -12.79
CA ARG A 17 -6.38 5.44 -12.81
C ARG A 17 -5.92 6.03 -11.49
N ILE A 18 -4.86 5.45 -10.93
CA ILE A 18 -4.29 5.83 -9.63
C ILE A 18 -2.81 6.11 -9.81
N ARG A 19 -2.37 7.31 -9.42
CA ARG A 19 -0.95 7.64 -9.31
C ARG A 19 -0.42 7.12 -7.98
N VAL A 20 0.68 6.39 -7.98
CA VAL A 20 1.34 5.97 -6.74
C VAL A 20 2.40 7.02 -6.36
N ASP A 21 2.21 7.66 -5.21
CA ASP A 21 2.94 8.88 -4.84
C ASP A 21 4.15 8.59 -3.96
N ARG A 22 3.99 7.73 -2.95
CA ARG A 22 5.03 7.48 -1.95
C ARG A 22 4.81 6.18 -1.18
N ARG A 23 5.88 5.70 -0.53
CA ARG A 23 5.83 4.59 0.43
C ARG A 23 4.95 4.94 1.64
N ASP A 24 4.21 3.97 2.16
CA ASP A 24 3.35 4.15 3.33
C ASP A 24 4.13 3.87 4.63
N ARG A 25 4.37 4.91 5.43
CA ARG A 25 5.04 4.79 6.73
C ARG A 25 4.07 4.26 7.77
N ARG A 26 4.40 3.13 8.39
CA ARG A 26 3.52 2.48 9.37
C ARG A 26 3.70 3.08 10.76
N CYS A 27 2.59 3.28 11.44
CA CYS A 27 2.54 3.70 12.83
C CYS A 27 2.23 2.52 13.77
N VAL A 28 2.18 2.78 15.08
CA VAL A 28 1.95 1.78 16.13
C VAL A 28 0.64 0.98 15.99
N VAL A 29 -0.31 1.44 15.17
CA VAL A 29 -1.59 0.74 14.94
C VAL A 29 -1.38 -0.65 14.36
N VAL A 30 -0.33 -0.89 13.56
CA VAL A 30 -0.02 -2.22 13.00
C VAL A 30 0.34 -3.26 14.05
N ASN A 31 0.61 -2.85 15.29
CA ASN A 31 0.87 -3.79 16.38
C ASN A 31 -0.41 -4.39 16.97
N VAL A 32 -1.60 -3.91 16.60
CA VAL A 32 -2.88 -4.37 17.16
C VAL A 32 -3.40 -5.54 16.34
N ASP A 33 -3.62 -6.69 16.98
CA ASP A 33 -4.34 -7.80 16.38
C ASP A 33 -5.81 -7.40 16.14
N PRO A 34 -6.32 -7.46 14.89
CA PRO A 34 -7.64 -6.94 14.55
C PRO A 34 -8.80 -7.79 15.09
N ARG A 35 -8.56 -9.05 15.48
CA ARG A 35 -9.59 -9.93 16.05
C ARG A 35 -9.71 -9.80 17.56
N THR A 36 -8.58 -9.59 18.24
CA THR A 36 -8.49 -9.66 19.72
C THR A 36 -8.18 -8.33 20.38
N GLY A 37 -7.71 -7.32 19.62
CA GLY A 37 -7.28 -6.02 20.15
C GLY A 37 -5.95 -6.05 20.91
N ARG A 38 -5.30 -7.22 21.03
CA ARG A 38 -4.02 -7.35 21.74
C ARG A 38 -2.90 -6.69 20.97
N ARG A 39 -1.98 -6.02 21.69
CA ARG A 39 -0.82 -5.35 21.11
C ARG A 39 0.42 -6.24 21.12
N ALA A 40 1.07 -6.36 19.97
CA ALA A 40 2.34 -7.05 19.77
C ALA A 40 3.36 -6.11 19.10
N PRO A 41 4.23 -5.41 19.86
CA PRO A 41 5.19 -4.45 19.31
C PRO A 41 6.19 -5.03 18.29
N ALA A 42 6.29 -6.36 18.21
CA ALA A 42 7.17 -7.07 17.31
C ALA A 42 6.85 -6.79 15.83
N VAL A 43 5.60 -6.49 15.48
CA VAL A 43 5.18 -6.24 14.09
C VAL A 43 5.86 -4.98 13.55
N LEU A 44 5.66 -3.83 14.19
CA LEU A 44 6.29 -2.57 13.76
C LEU A 44 7.82 -2.65 13.84
N ARG A 45 8.37 -3.33 14.85
CA ARG A 45 9.82 -3.57 14.96
C ARG A 45 10.35 -4.38 13.77
N ARG A 46 9.58 -5.36 13.27
CA ARG A 46 9.99 -6.16 12.11
C ARG A 46 9.95 -5.33 10.83
N ILE A 47 8.87 -4.59 10.60
CA ILE A 47 8.73 -3.65 9.47
C ILE A 47 9.87 -2.62 9.50
N GLY A 48 10.21 -2.09 10.68
CA GLY A 48 11.34 -1.17 10.85
C GLY A 48 12.68 -1.75 10.38
N ARG A 49 12.96 -3.01 10.71
CA ARG A 49 14.21 -3.68 10.36
C ARG A 49 14.30 -4.12 8.90
N GLU A 50 13.18 -4.52 8.30
CA GLU A 50 13.19 -5.10 6.94
C GLU A 50 12.83 -4.10 5.84
N HIS A 51 12.04 -3.07 6.18
CA HIS A 51 11.41 -2.21 5.18
C HIS A 51 11.49 -0.72 5.54
N ASP A 52 12.40 -0.33 6.43
CA ASP A 52 12.60 1.07 6.83
C ASP A 52 11.29 1.70 7.37
N THR A 53 10.56 0.93 8.17
CA THR A 53 9.27 1.35 8.77
C THR A 53 8.17 1.65 7.74
N CYS A 54 8.37 1.30 6.47
CA CYS A 54 7.38 1.44 5.42
C CYS A 54 6.78 0.08 5.05
N LEU A 55 5.49 0.03 4.75
CA LEU A 55 4.84 -1.15 4.19
C LEU A 55 3.58 -0.73 3.41
N GLY A 56 3.58 -0.98 2.10
CA GLY A 56 2.57 -0.46 1.17
C GLY A 56 2.93 0.90 0.58
N ALA A 57 2.01 1.47 -0.19
CA ALA A 57 2.18 2.76 -0.85
C ALA A 57 0.87 3.57 -0.81
N TYR A 58 1.01 4.89 -0.77
CA TYR A 58 -0.09 5.82 -0.99
C TYR A 58 -0.22 6.14 -2.46
N GLY A 59 -1.47 6.24 -2.94
CA GLY A 59 -1.76 6.74 -4.26
C GLY A 59 -2.97 7.66 -4.28
N ALA A 60 -2.99 8.54 -5.28
CA ALA A 60 -4.06 9.48 -5.57
C ALA A 60 -4.82 9.04 -6.82
N THR A 61 -6.15 9.06 -6.75
CA THR A 61 -7.00 8.86 -7.91
C THR A 61 -6.81 10.02 -8.88
N VAL A 62 -6.28 9.74 -10.07
CA VAL A 62 -6.13 10.74 -11.15
C VAL A 62 -7.30 10.69 -12.13
N GLU A 63 -7.95 9.53 -12.24
CA GLU A 63 -9.19 9.37 -13.02
C GLU A 63 -10.14 8.45 -12.22
N PRO A 64 -11.30 8.96 -11.76
CA PRO A 64 -12.29 8.16 -11.06
C PRO A 64 -12.85 7.03 -11.92
N GLY A 65 -13.20 5.92 -11.29
CA GLY A 65 -13.79 4.76 -11.94
C GLY A 65 -14.19 3.69 -10.93
N THR A 66 -14.44 2.50 -11.43
CA THR A 66 -14.80 1.33 -10.63
C THR A 66 -13.65 0.33 -10.63
N VAL A 67 -13.39 -0.25 -9.47
CA VAL A 67 -12.45 -1.35 -9.26
C VAL A 67 -13.23 -2.54 -8.71
N GLY A 68 -13.04 -3.71 -9.31
CA GLY A 68 -13.57 -5.00 -8.87
C GLY A 68 -12.46 -5.96 -8.45
N ALA A 69 -12.81 -6.94 -7.60
CA ALA A 69 -11.90 -8.03 -7.30
C ALA A 69 -11.62 -8.85 -8.56
N GLY A 70 -10.34 -9.12 -8.84
CA GLY A 70 -9.90 -9.81 -10.05
C GLY A 70 -9.51 -8.89 -11.21
N ASP A 71 -9.74 -7.58 -11.10
CA ASP A 71 -9.24 -6.62 -12.09
C ASP A 71 -7.71 -6.66 -12.16
N GLY A 72 -7.19 -6.74 -13.38
CA GLY A 72 -5.75 -6.69 -13.61
C GLY A 72 -5.16 -5.33 -13.24
N VAL A 73 -3.94 -5.35 -12.70
CA VAL A 73 -3.15 -4.15 -12.44
C VAL A 73 -2.20 -3.93 -13.61
N VAL A 74 -2.34 -2.80 -14.31
CA VAL A 74 -1.47 -2.44 -15.42
C VAL A 74 -0.71 -1.17 -15.07
N VAL A 75 0.62 -1.23 -15.14
CA VAL A 75 1.48 -0.05 -15.01
C VAL A 75 1.47 0.71 -16.33
N LEU A 76 1.04 1.97 -16.30
CA LEU A 76 1.08 2.85 -17.46
C LEU A 76 2.49 3.47 -17.57
N ALA A 77 2.96 3.60 -18.81
CA ALA A 77 4.21 4.28 -19.14
C ALA A 77 4.10 5.79 -18.91
#